data_AF-L0AB36-F1
#
_entry.id   AF-L0AB36-F1
#
_cell.length_a   1.000
_cell.length_b   1.000
_cell.length_c   1.000
_cell.angle_alpha   90.00
_cell.angle_beta   90.00
_cell.angle_gamma   90.00
#
_symmetry.space_group_name_H-M   'P 1'
#
loop_
_entity.id
_entity.type
_entity.pdbx_description
1 polymer ?
#
loop_
_entity_poly.entity_id
_entity_poly.type
_entity_poly.pdbx_seq_one_letter_code
_entity_poly.pdbx_strand_id
1 'polypeptide(L)'
;MMKCSCDDKSKIDLVLCLAPPAGEYEVQIDLGSNKKLIINTDGIFVRSFSLDDFLPFMQTRQVKIKEKDIDLFKLSMKDLLCRTIDSLIDASNHGSIYAKEKVERCSELIDELSKYCKDSK
;
A
#
# COMPACT_ATOMS: atom_id res chain seq x y z
N MET A 1 23.53 -7.59 11.33
CA MET A 1 22.49 -6.87 10.57
C MET A 1 21.59 -7.92 9.93
N MET A 2 20.32 -7.98 10.32
CA MET A 2 19.34 -8.79 9.59
C MET A 2 19.12 -8.09 8.25
N LYS A 3 19.35 -8.79 7.14
CA LYS A 3 19.06 -8.25 5.79
C LYS A 3 17.56 -8.03 5.64
N CYS A 4 17.16 -6.92 5.05
CA CYS A 4 15.75 -6.67 4.78
C CYS A 4 15.28 -7.64 3.69
N SER A 5 14.13 -8.28 3.92
CA SER A 5 13.54 -9.22 2.95
C SER A 5 13.13 -8.60 1.61
N CYS A 6 13.20 -7.28 1.50
CA CYS A 6 12.75 -6.52 0.34
C CYS A 6 13.90 -5.92 -0.49
N ASP A 7 15.17 -6.05 -0.06
CA ASP A 7 16.32 -5.38 -0.70
C ASP A 7 16.50 -5.77 -2.18
N ASP A 8 16.27 -7.04 -2.51
CA ASP A 8 16.44 -7.55 -3.88
C ASP A 8 15.17 -7.39 -4.75
N LYS A 9 14.11 -6.80 -4.21
CA LYS A 9 12.83 -6.66 -4.93
C LYS A 9 12.77 -5.34 -5.69
N SER A 10 12.10 -5.37 -6.83
CA SER A 10 11.96 -4.19 -7.69
C SER A 10 10.50 -3.96 -8.09
N LYS A 11 10.18 -2.73 -8.49
CA LYS A 11 8.87 -2.32 -9.00
C LYS A 11 7.74 -2.76 -8.06
N ILE A 12 6.76 -3.51 -8.57
CA ILE A 12 5.58 -3.93 -7.83
C ILE A 12 5.91 -4.89 -6.69
N ASP A 13 6.92 -5.74 -6.84
CA ASP A 13 7.30 -6.69 -5.81
C ASP A 13 7.86 -5.99 -4.58
N LEU A 14 8.56 -4.86 -4.78
CA LEU A 14 9.02 -3.99 -3.71
C LEU A 14 7.83 -3.36 -2.97
N VAL A 15 6.88 -2.81 -3.73
CA VAL A 15 5.63 -2.23 -3.20
C VAL A 15 4.89 -3.27 -2.35
N LEU A 16 4.65 -4.47 -2.88
CA LEU A 16 3.95 -5.54 -2.17
C LEU A 16 4.72 -6.04 -0.94
N CYS A 17 6.05 -6.04 -0.98
CA CYS A 17 6.88 -6.49 0.14
C CYS A 17 6.88 -5.52 1.33
N LEU A 18 6.77 -4.23 1.03
CA LEU A 18 6.72 -3.15 2.01
C LEU A 18 5.29 -2.82 2.45
N ALA A 19 4.28 -3.26 1.72
CA ALA A 19 2.89 -3.08 2.11
C ALA A 19 2.59 -3.85 3.41
N PRO A 20 1.76 -3.30 4.32
CA PRO A 20 1.36 -4.05 5.51
C PRO A 20 0.39 -5.20 5.14
N PRO A 21 0.19 -6.17 6.05
CA PRO A 21 -0.65 -7.33 5.80
C PRO A 21 -2.14 -6.96 5.72
N ALA A 22 -2.91 -7.79 5.03
CA ALA A 22 -4.35 -7.61 4.95
C ALA A 22 -4.99 -7.66 6.35
N GLY A 23 -5.92 -6.74 6.62
CA GLY A 23 -6.68 -6.70 7.88
C GLY A 23 -6.05 -5.92 9.03
N GLU A 24 -4.81 -5.42 8.92
CA GLU A 24 -4.24 -4.46 9.88
C GLU A 24 -4.34 -3.02 9.35
N TYR A 25 -3.33 -2.59 8.60
CA TYR A 25 -3.23 -1.26 8.00
C TYR A 25 -3.07 -1.41 6.50
N GLU A 26 -4.11 -1.12 5.74
CA GLU A 26 -4.04 -1.24 4.28
C GLU A 26 -3.63 0.09 3.66
N VAL A 27 -2.76 0.04 2.65
CA VAL A 27 -2.46 1.23 1.83
C VAL A 27 -3.69 1.55 1.01
N GLN A 28 -4.21 2.78 1.13
CA GLN A 28 -5.40 3.21 0.38
C GLN A 28 -5.08 4.41 -0.52
N ILE A 29 -5.47 4.30 -1.79
CA ILE A 29 -5.38 5.38 -2.77
C ILE A 29 -6.78 5.64 -3.31
N ASP A 30 -7.24 6.88 -3.21
CA ASP A 30 -8.55 7.26 -3.74
C ASP A 30 -8.52 7.26 -5.28
N LEU A 31 -9.48 6.56 -5.89
CA LEU A 31 -9.68 6.51 -7.34
C LEU A 31 -10.92 7.32 -7.77
N GLY A 32 -11.62 7.94 -6.83
CA GLY A 32 -12.90 8.61 -7.02
C GLY A 32 -14.08 7.63 -7.19
N SER A 33 -15.29 8.18 -7.28
CA SER A 33 -16.53 7.41 -7.50
C SER A 33 -16.74 6.25 -6.51
N ASN A 34 -16.43 6.49 -5.24
CA ASN A 34 -16.49 5.49 -4.16
C ASN A 34 -15.59 4.26 -4.40
N LYS A 35 -14.48 4.42 -5.14
CA LYS A 35 -13.48 3.37 -5.38
C LYS A 35 -12.15 3.76 -4.76
N LYS A 36 -11.47 2.78 -4.19
CA LYS A 36 -10.10 2.91 -3.70
C LYS A 36 -9.22 1.80 -4.26
N LEU A 37 -7.99 2.13 -4.57
CA LEU A 37 -6.94 1.14 -4.73
C LEU A 37 -6.44 0.75 -3.34
N ILE A 38 -6.40 -0.55 -3.10
CA ILE A 38 -5.90 -1.14 -1.87
C ILE A 38 -4.63 -1.93 -2.19
N ILE A 39 -3.56 -1.70 -1.44
CA ILE A 39 -2.30 -2.44 -1.57
C ILE A 39 -1.99 -3.09 -0.23
N ASN A 40 -1.71 -4.38 -0.26
CA ASN A 40 -1.25 -5.18 0.88
C ASN A 40 -0.30 -6.27 0.40
N THR A 41 0.22 -7.09 1.31
CA THR A 41 1.13 -8.20 0.98
C THR A 41 0.56 -9.24 0.01
N ASP A 42 -0.77 -9.35 -0.09
CA ASP A 42 -1.45 -10.35 -0.93
C ASP A 42 -1.64 -9.86 -2.38
N GLY A 43 -1.50 -8.56 -2.62
CA GLY A 43 -1.62 -7.96 -3.94
C GLY A 43 -2.24 -6.56 -3.95
N ILE A 44 -2.75 -6.21 -5.12
CA ILE A 44 -3.40 -4.92 -5.38
C ILE A 44 -4.84 -5.17 -5.75
N PHE A 45 -5.74 -4.41 -5.13
CA PHE A 45 -7.17 -4.58 -5.26
C PHE A 45 -7.84 -3.25 -5.58
N VAL A 46 -8.88 -3.29 -6.38
CA VAL A 46 -9.85 -2.18 -6.46
C VAL A 46 -10.99 -2.53 -5.53
N ARG A 47 -11.21 -1.69 -4.51
CA ARG A 47 -12.31 -1.80 -3.57
C ARG A 47 -13.34 -0.71 -3.87
N SER A 48 -14.59 -1.11 -4.13
CA SER A 48 -15.70 -0.19 -4.32
C SER A 48 -16.66 -0.26 -3.14
N PHE A 49 -17.18 0.90 -2.75
CA PHE A 49 -18.18 1.05 -1.71
C PHE A 49 -19.49 1.53 -2.35
N SER A 50 -20.59 0.83 -2.09
CA SER A 50 -21.91 1.31 -2.44
C SER A 50 -22.75 1.46 -1.19
N LEU A 51 -23.29 2.67 -1.02
CA LEU A 51 -24.40 2.95 -0.13
C LEU A 51 -25.66 2.62 -0.93
N ASP A 52 -26.42 1.64 -0.44
CA ASP A 52 -27.74 1.34 -0.96
C ASP A 52 -28.74 2.00 -0.01
N ASP A 53 -29.57 2.90 -0.54
CA ASP A 53 -30.55 3.65 0.25
C ASP A 53 -31.59 2.74 0.95
N PHE A 54 -31.69 1.48 0.53
CA PHE A 54 -32.62 0.48 1.07
C PHE A 54 -31.99 -0.48 2.09
N LEU A 55 -30.67 -0.46 2.26
CA LEU A 55 -29.97 -1.35 3.20
C LEU A 55 -29.18 -0.55 4.25
N PRO A 56 -29.30 -0.88 5.55
CA PRO A 56 -28.61 -0.14 6.60
C PRO A 56 -27.10 -0.46 6.70
N PHE A 57 -26.49 -1.03 5.66
CA PHE A 57 -25.08 -1.42 5.64
C PHE A 57 -24.40 -1.10 4.30
N MET A 58 -23.12 -0.73 4.37
CA MET A 58 -22.31 -0.49 3.18
C MET A 58 -21.93 -1.83 2.52
N GLN A 59 -22.27 -1.98 1.24
CA GLN A 59 -21.76 -3.12 0.46
C GLN A 59 -20.34 -2.78 -0.04
N THR A 60 -19.39 -3.62 0.35
CA THR A 60 -17.99 -3.53 -0.10
C THR A 60 -17.73 -4.64 -1.11
N ARG A 61 -17.22 -4.30 -2.29
CA ARG A 61 -16.73 -5.28 -3.27
C ARG A 61 -15.25 -5.04 -3.52
N GLN A 62 -14.48 -6.11 -3.60
CA GLN A 62 -13.06 -6.05 -3.89
C GLN A 62 -12.69 -6.96 -5.05
N VAL A 63 -11.85 -6.48 -5.96
CA VAL A 63 -11.35 -7.23 -7.11
C VAL A 63 -9.84 -7.11 -7.15
N LYS A 64 -9.14 -8.24 -7.16
CA LYS A 64 -7.68 -8.28 -7.35
C LYS A 64 -7.37 -7.91 -8.80
N ILE A 65 -6.46 -6.97 -9.00
CA ILE A 65 -6.02 -6.52 -10.33
C ILE A 65 -4.57 -6.95 -10.59
N LYS A 66 -4.17 -6.98 -11.86
CA LYS A 66 -2.78 -7.26 -12.25
C LYS A 66 -1.99 -5.95 -12.31
N GLU A 67 -0.67 -6.05 -12.22
CA GLU A 67 0.24 -4.90 -12.34
C GLU A 67 -0.02 -4.07 -13.60
N LYS A 68 -0.22 -4.75 -14.75
CA LYS A 68 -0.53 -4.09 -16.03
C LYS A 68 -1.84 -3.27 -16.04
N ASP A 69 -2.73 -3.53 -15.10
CA ASP A 69 -4.02 -2.84 -15.02
C ASP A 69 -3.91 -1.54 -14.17
N ILE A 70 -2.78 -1.33 -13.49
CA ILE A 70 -2.51 -0.14 -12.68
C ILE A 70 -2.46 1.13 -13.55
N ASP A 71 -1.90 1.02 -14.75
CA ASP A 71 -1.77 2.13 -15.69
C ASP A 71 -3.13 2.75 -16.06
N LEU A 72 -4.22 1.96 -15.97
CA LEU A 72 -5.59 2.44 -16.20
C LEU A 72 -6.02 3.51 -15.18
N PHE A 73 -5.40 3.55 -14.01
CA PHE A 73 -5.70 4.49 -12.94
C PHE A 73 -4.81 5.74 -12.96
N LYS A 74 -3.91 5.87 -13.96
CA LYS A 74 -2.96 6.99 -14.07
C LYS A 74 -2.09 7.18 -12.82
N LEU A 75 -1.84 6.10 -12.09
CA LEU A 75 -0.95 6.10 -10.92
C LEU A 75 0.44 5.69 -11.37
N SER A 76 1.45 6.47 -11.02
CA SER A 76 2.82 6.09 -11.29
C SER A 76 3.31 5.05 -10.27
N MET A 77 4.30 4.24 -10.66
CA MET A 77 4.98 3.35 -9.71
C MET A 77 5.59 4.09 -8.52
N LYS A 78 5.98 5.35 -8.73
CA LYS A 78 6.45 6.22 -7.65
C LYS A 78 5.34 6.52 -6.65
N ASP A 79 4.15 6.87 -7.12
CA ASP A 79 3.00 7.16 -6.25
C ASP A 79 2.64 5.94 -5.39
N LEU A 80 2.64 4.75 -6.00
CA LEU A 80 2.39 3.49 -5.29
C LEU A 80 3.43 3.24 -4.20
N LEU A 81 4.71 3.38 -4.55
CA LEU A 81 5.81 3.16 -3.62
C LEU A 81 5.76 4.13 -2.45
N CYS A 82 5.62 5.43 -2.73
CA CYS A 82 5.61 6.46 -1.70
C CYS A 82 4.42 6.33 -0.76
N ARG A 83 3.21 6.11 -1.29
CA ARG A 83 2.04 5.88 -0.43
C ARG A 83 2.16 4.61 0.41
N THR A 84 2.83 3.59 -0.12
CA THR A 84 3.05 2.34 0.61
C THR A 84 4.01 2.56 1.77
N ILE A 85 5.10 3.29 1.56
CA ILE A 85 6.05 3.64 2.62
C ILE A 85 5.39 4.51 3.67
N ASP A 86 4.67 5.56 3.26
CA ASP A 86 3.95 6.44 4.17
C ASP A 86 2.97 5.64 5.03
N SER A 87 2.22 4.71 4.42
CA SER A 87 1.27 3.85 5.13
C SER A 87 1.94 2.82 6.04
N LEU A 88 3.11 2.28 5.65
CA LEU A 88 3.89 1.37 6.49
C LEU A 88 4.42 2.10 7.73
N ILE A 89 4.96 3.31 7.55
CA ILE A 89 5.43 4.16 8.66
C ILE A 89 4.25 4.54 9.56
N ASP A 90 3.13 4.96 8.96
CA ASP A 90 1.92 5.31 9.71
C ASP A 90 1.40 4.12 10.53
N ALA A 91 1.33 2.92 9.94
CA ALA A 91 0.96 1.69 10.61
C ALA A 91 1.89 1.35 11.78
N SER A 92 3.20 1.55 11.60
CA SER A 92 4.20 1.32 12.64
C SER A 92 4.02 2.25 13.85
N ASN A 93 3.55 3.47 13.61
CA ASN A 93 3.27 4.46 14.65
C ASN A 93 1.93 4.22 15.35
N HIS A 94 0.98 3.53 14.70
CA HIS A 94 -0.38 3.33 15.20
C HIS A 94 -0.66 1.88 15.65
N GLY A 95 0.38 1.16 16.09
CA GLY A 95 0.22 -0.08 16.85
C GLY A 95 0.28 -1.38 16.04
N SER A 96 0.61 -1.35 14.75
CA SER A 96 0.94 -2.57 14.01
C SER A 96 2.33 -3.07 14.42
N ILE A 97 2.37 -4.21 15.13
CA ILE A 97 3.61 -4.89 15.51
C ILE A 97 4.37 -5.32 14.26
N TYR A 98 3.65 -5.86 13.26
CA TYR A 98 4.24 -6.26 11.99
C TYR A 98 4.92 -5.08 11.29
N ALA A 99 4.23 -3.95 11.14
CA ALA A 99 4.77 -2.78 10.47
C ALA A 99 5.99 -2.26 11.22
N LYS A 100 5.94 -2.22 12.56
CA LYS A 100 7.07 -1.79 13.39
C LYS A 100 8.29 -2.68 13.20
N GLU A 101 8.14 -4.00 13.27
CA GLU A 101 9.24 -4.93 13.00
C GLU A 101 9.78 -4.77 11.57
N LYS A 102 8.90 -4.57 10.60
CA LYS A 102 9.28 -4.38 9.20
C LYS A 102 10.09 -3.10 9.01
N VAL A 103 9.67 -1.99 9.62
CA VAL A 103 10.38 -0.71 9.59
C VAL A 103 11.75 -0.83 10.26
N GLU A 104 11.84 -1.51 11.41
CA GLU A 104 13.11 -1.72 12.11
C GLU A 104 14.10 -2.58 11.30
N ARG A 105 13.61 -3.64 10.63
CA ARG A 105 14.46 -4.53 9.82
C ARG A 105 14.85 -3.94 8.45
N CYS A 106 14.06 -3.01 7.92
CA CYS A 106 14.24 -2.41 6.60
C CYS A 106 14.53 -0.90 6.68
N SER A 107 15.09 -0.43 7.79
CA SER A 107 15.26 1.00 8.06
C SER A 107 16.11 1.72 7.01
N GLU A 108 17.25 1.15 6.62
CA GLU A 108 18.14 1.72 5.59
C GLU A 108 17.40 1.89 4.25
N LEU A 109 16.71 0.83 3.80
CA LEU A 109 15.91 0.87 2.57
C LEU A 109 14.77 1.88 2.65
N ILE A 110 14.05 1.92 3.79
CA ILE A 110 12.95 2.85 3.99
C ILE A 110 13.44 4.31 4.01
N ASP A 111 14.60 4.58 4.60
CA ASP A 111 15.19 5.92 4.62
C ASP A 111 15.59 6.39 3.22
N GLU A 112 16.20 5.51 2.41
CA GLU A 112 16.54 5.79 1.01
C GLU A 112 15.29 6.08 0.18
N LEU A 113 14.28 5.21 0.27
CA LEU A 113 13.04 5.36 -0.47
C LEU A 113 12.23 6.59 0.00
N SER A 114 12.28 6.90 1.30
CA SER A 114 11.65 8.10 1.86
C SER A 114 12.27 9.39 1.32
N LYS A 115 13.60 9.42 1.13
CA LYS A 115 14.28 10.55 0.46
C LYS A 115 13.84 10.67 -0.99
N TYR A 116 13.83 9.56 -1.72
CA TYR A 116 13.33 9.50 -3.11
C TYR A 116 11.88 10.03 -3.24
N CYS A 117 11.03 9.77 -2.25
CA CYS A 117 9.66 10.27 -2.21
C CYS A 117 9.54 11.76 -1.86
N LYS A 118 10.48 12.31 -1.09
CA LYS A 118 10.51 13.75 -0.72
C LYS A 118 11.10 14.63 -1.81
N ASP A 119 12.08 14.14 -2.57
CA ASP A 119 12.80 14.90 -3.62
C ASP A 119 11.96 15.17 -4.88
N SER A 120 10.63 15.04 -4.83
CA SER A 120 9.73 15.27 -5.97
C SER A 120 8.45 16.01 -5.61
N LYS A 121 8.47 16.74 -4.49
CA LYS A 121 7.49 17.80 -4.22
C LYS A 121 7.97 19.14 -4.75
#